data_AF-A0A7I8BXK7-F1
#
_entry.id   AF-A0A7I8BXK7-F1
#
_cell.length_a   1.000
_cell.length_b   1.000
_cell.length_c   1.000
_cell.angle_alpha   90.00
_cell.angle_beta   90.00
_cell.angle_gamma   90.00
#
_symmetry.space_group_name_H-M   'P 1'
#
loop_
_entity.id
_entity.type
_entity.pdbx_description
1 polymer ?
#
loop_
_entity_poly.entity_id
_entity_poly.type
_entity_poly.pdbx_seq_one_letter_code
_entity_poly.pdbx_strand_id
1 'polypeptide(L)' 'MLYYALVFFVIALIAAVFGFGGIAAGAASIAKILFVLFLIIFIVTLLMGVVRR' A
#
# COMPACT_ATOMS: atom_id res chain seq x y z
N MET A 1 8.33 -24.24 -19.57
CA MET A 1 8.53 -23.24 -18.50
C MET A 1 7.41 -22.19 -18.46
N LEU A 2 7.04 -21.56 -19.59
CA LEU A 2 5.92 -20.59 -19.62
C LEU A 2 4.57 -21.16 -19.14
N TYR A 3 4.26 -22.42 -19.44
CA TYR A 3 3.01 -23.06 -19.01
C TYR A 3 2.83 -23.02 -17.49
N TYR A 4 3.83 -23.46 -16.74
CA TYR A 4 3.78 -23.45 -15.28
C TYR A 4 3.71 -22.02 -14.73
N ALA A 5 4.43 -21.06 -15.31
CA ALA A 5 4.34 -19.66 -14.91
C ALA A 5 2.91 -19.11 -15.08
N LEU A 6 2.24 -19.44 -16.18
CA LEU A 6 0.85 -19.05 -16.45
C LEU A 6 -0.13 -19.71 -15.47
N VAL A 7 0.09 -20.98 -15.14
CA VAL A 7 -0.71 -21.70 -14.14
C VAL A 7 -0.56 -21.07 -12.75
N PHE A 8 0.68 -20.81 -12.31
CA PHE A 8 0.93 -20.15 -11.02
C PHE A 8 0.38 -18.72 -10.99
N PHE A 9 0.42 -18.00 -12.10
CA PHE A 9 -0.16 -16.66 -12.22
C PHE A 9 -1.68 -16.67 -12.00
N VAL A 10 -2.39 -17.63 -12.61
CA VAL A 10 -3.84 -17.78 -12.43
C VAL A 10 -4.17 -18.17 -10.98
N ILE A 11 -3.40 -19.09 -10.38
CA ILE A 11 -3.57 -19.47 -8.97
C ILE A 11 -3.37 -18.25 -8.05
N ALA A 12 -2.35 -17.42 -8.31
CA ALA A 12 -2.09 -16.21 -7.54
C ALA A 12 -3.23 -15.20 -7.65
N LEU A 13 -3.84 -15.02 -8.82
CA LEU A 13 -5.01 -14.16 -9.02
C LEU A 13 -6.25 -14.67 -8.25
N ILE A 14 -6.53 -15.97 -8.32
CA ILE A 14 -7.64 -16.58 -7.57
C ILE A 14 -7.40 -16.40 -6.07
N ALA A 15 -6.18 -16.70 -5.60
CA ALA A 15 -5.81 -16.47 -4.21
C ALA A 15 -5.94 -14.99 -3.81
N ALA A 16 -5.54 -14.05 -4.68
CA ALA A 16 -5.69 -12.61 -4.49
C ALA A 16 -7.15 -12.21 -4.25
N VAL A 17 -8.07 -12.69 -5.08
CA VAL A 17 -9.49 -12.33 -5.00
C VAL A 17 -10.20 -12.97 -3.81
N PHE A 18 -9.94 -14.26 -3.53
CA PHE A 18 -10.66 -15.00 -2.50
C PHE A 18 -10.00 -14.95 -1.11
N GLY A 19 -8.68 -14.78 -1.03
CA GLY A 19 -7.91 -14.91 0.20
C GLY A 19 -7.50 -13.59 0.86
N PHE A 20 -7.42 -12.48 0.11
CA PHE A 20 -6.88 -11.22 0.64
C PHE A 20 -7.94 -10.24 1.14
N GLY A 21 -9.23 -10.52 1.02
CA GLY A 21 -10.28 -9.57 1.44
C GLY A 21 -10.17 -9.11 2.91
N GLY A 22 -9.88 -10.04 3.83
CA GLY A 22 -9.70 -9.72 5.26
C GLY A 22 -8.37 -9.02 5.57
N ILE A 23 -7.28 -9.42 4.88
CA ILE A 23 -5.95 -8.84 5.08
C ILE A 23 -5.88 -7.43 4.47
N ALA A 24 -6.52 -7.21 3.33
CA ALA A 24 -6.62 -5.91 2.66
C ALA A 24 -7.31 -4.88 3.55
N ALA A 25 -8.37 -5.28 4.28
CA ALA A 25 -9.04 -4.40 5.23
C ALA A 25 -8.12 -3.99 6.40
N GLY A 26 -7.33 -4.92 6.94
CA GLY A 26 -6.33 -4.64 7.98
C GLY A 26 -5.14 -3.81 7.47
N ALA A 27 -4.67 -4.09 6.25
CA ALA A 27 -3.61 -3.30 5.62
C ALA A 27 -4.07 -1.87 5.32
N ALA A 28 -5.34 -1.70 4.90
CA ALA A 28 -5.91 -0.40 4.63
C ALA A 28 -6.00 0.49 5.88
N SER A 29 -6.25 -0.08 7.06
CA SER A 29 -6.27 0.71 8.31
C SER A 29 -4.86 1.17 8.68
N ILE A 30 -3.84 0.31 8.56
CA ILE A 30 -2.43 0.68 8.79
C ILE A 30 -1.97 1.75 7.80
N ALA A 31 -2.33 1.60 6.52
CA ALA A 31 -2.00 2.57 5.47
C ALA A 31 -2.56 3.97 5.76
N LYS A 32 -3.79 4.07 6.29
CA LYS A 32 -4.40 5.36 6.69
C LYS A 32 -3.58 6.05 7.78
N ILE A 33 -3.11 5.30 8.78
CA ILE A 33 -2.30 5.85 9.87
C ILE A 33 -0.98 6.40 9.33
N LEU A 34 -0.29 5.63 8.48
CA LEU A 34 0.97 6.05 7.85
C LEU A 34 0.77 7.27 6.93
N PHE A 35 -0.33 7.33 6.20
CA PHE A 35 -0.66 8.46 5.33
C PHE A 35 -0.82 9.75 6.13
N VAL A 36 -1.55 9.72 7.25
CA VAL A 36 -1.72 10.90 8.12
C VAL A 36 -0.40 11.30 8.75
N LEU A 37 0.40 10.35 9.23
CA LEU A 37 1.73 10.63 9.78
C LEU A 37 2.63 11.31 8.73
N PHE A 38 2.65 10.77 7.50
CA PHE A 38 3.37 11.36 6.39
C PHE A 38 2.88 12.77 6.08
N LEU A 39 1.56 13.00 6.07
CA LEU A 39 0.97 14.31 5.81
C LEU A 39 1.43 15.35 6.84
N ILE A 40 1.45 15.00 8.13
CA ILE A 40 1.92 15.88 9.20
C ILE A 40 3.39 16.26 8.98
N ILE A 41 4.25 15.25 8.74
CA ILE A 41 5.68 15.48 8.50
C ILE A 41 5.89 16.31 7.22
N PHE A 42 5.13 16.03 6.17
CA PHE A 42 5.17 16.76 4.91
C PHE A 42 4.81 18.24 5.12
N ILE A 43 3.74 18.54 5.86
CA ILE A 43 3.36 19.93 6.16
C ILE A 43 4.45 20.62 7.00
N VAL A 44 4.98 19.95 8.02
CA VAL A 44 6.03 20.52 8.87
C VAL A 44 7.29 20.83 8.06
N THR A 45 7.74 19.90 7.22
CA THR A 45 8.92 20.08 6.36
C THR A 45 8.69 21.13 5.28
N LEU A 46 7.49 21.17 4.68
CA LEU A 46 7.10 22.19 3.71
C LEU A 46 7.12 23.58 4.34
N LEU A 47 6.51 23.77 5.51
CA LEU A 47 6.50 25.04 6.22
C LEU A 47 7.92 25.47 6.61
N MET A 48 8.75 24.57 7.14
CA MET A 48 10.16 24.89 7.43
C MET A 48 10.94 25.29 6.16
N GLY A 49 10.69 24.64 5.03
CA GLY A 49 11.34 24.95 3.76
C GLY A 49 10.89 26.30 3.17
N VAL A 50 9.60 26.64 3.33
CA VAL A 50 9.05 27.93 2.89
C VAL A 50 9.48 29.07 3.79
N VAL A 51 9.49 28.89 5.12
CA VAL A 51 9.87 29.95 6.09
C VAL A 51 11.37 30.27 6.06
N ARG A 52 12.22 29.32 5.66
CA ARG A 52 13.68 29.51 5.56
C ARG A 52 14.15 30.10 4.22
N ARG A 53 13.25 30.34 3.26
CA ARG A 53 13.54 31.11 2.04
C ARG A 53 13.16 32.57 2.24
#